data_AF-A0A4R8QUN7-F1
#
_entry.id   AF-A0A4R8QUN7-F1
#
_cell.length_a   1.000
_cell.length_b   1.000
_cell.length_c   1.000
_cell.angle_alpha   90.00
_cell.angle_beta   90.00
_cell.angle_gamma   90.00
#
_symmetry.space_group_name_H-M   'P 1'
#
loop_
_entity.id
_entity.type
_entity.pdbx_description
1 polymer ?
#
loop_
_entity_poly.entity_id
_entity_poly.type
_entity_poly.pdbx_seq_one_letter_code
_entity_poly.pdbx_strand_id
1 'polypeptide(L)'
;MSGNTNPGNFANRPKEEVQEIAAKGGHASGGGHSDTTASGTAPTGSYNPGNFANRPKEEVQEIASKGGQASHKGGFASMDADKQREIASEGGKASSGSFEPGSEKAREAGRKGGLAGSSE
;
A
#
# COMPACT_ATOMS: atom_id res chain seq x y z
N MET A 1 14.53 34.15 0.35
CA MET A 1 13.66 32.97 0.51
C MET A 1 14.03 32.00 -0.59
N SER A 2 14.79 30.96 -0.25
CA SER A 2 15.28 29.98 -1.25
C SER A 2 14.09 29.16 -1.72
N GLY A 3 13.67 29.35 -2.97
CA GLY A 3 12.64 28.51 -3.60
C GLY A 3 13.14 27.09 -3.61
N ASN A 4 12.51 26.22 -2.82
CA ASN A 4 12.82 24.80 -2.82
C ASN A 4 12.30 24.20 -4.13
N THR A 5 13.15 24.25 -5.15
CA THR A 5 12.94 23.71 -6.51
C THR A 5 13.06 22.19 -6.52
N ASN A 6 12.48 21.49 -5.53
CA ASN A 6 12.34 20.04 -5.58
C ASN A 6 11.13 19.72 -6.48
N PRO A 7 11.36 19.23 -7.72
CA PRO A 7 10.28 18.97 -8.68
C PRO A 7 9.35 17.83 -8.23
N GLY A 8 9.76 17.04 -7.23
CA GLY A 8 8.95 15.96 -6.66
C GLY A 8 7.92 16.43 -5.62
N ASN A 9 7.95 17.70 -5.18
CA ASN A 9 7.03 18.16 -4.15
C ASN A 9 5.68 18.59 -4.75
N PHE A 10 4.59 18.05 -4.21
CA PHE A 10 3.21 18.37 -4.65
C PHE A 10 2.88 19.86 -4.55
N ALA A 11 3.51 20.58 -3.61
CA ALA A 11 3.31 22.02 -3.43
C ALA A 11 3.77 22.87 -4.64
N ASN A 12 4.61 22.31 -5.52
CA ASN A 12 5.20 23.02 -6.66
C ASN A 12 4.61 22.56 -8.01
N ARG A 13 3.57 21.72 -8.02
CA ARG A 13 3.00 21.15 -9.25
C ARG A 13 1.64 21.77 -9.61
N PRO A 14 1.33 21.89 -10.91
CA PRO A 14 0.01 22.34 -11.36
C PRO A 14 -1.07 21.36 -10.86
N LYS A 15 -2.24 21.90 -10.53
CA LYS A 15 -3.33 21.15 -9.89
C LYS A 15 -3.82 20.00 -10.78
N GLU A 16 -3.76 20.21 -12.09
CA GLU A 16 -4.16 19.27 -13.12
C GLU A 16 -3.29 18.01 -13.08
N GLU A 17 -1.99 18.16 -12.90
CA GLU A 17 -1.03 17.05 -12.82
C GLU A 17 -1.16 16.28 -11.50
N VAL A 18 -1.43 17.00 -10.40
CA VAL A 18 -1.74 16.37 -9.10
C VAL A 18 -3.03 15.57 -9.19
N GLN A 19 -4.04 16.10 -9.88
CA GLN A 19 -5.32 15.43 -10.09
C GLN A 19 -5.18 14.19 -10.97
N GLU A 20 -4.36 14.24 -12.03
CA GLU A 20 -4.06 13.09 -12.88
C GLU A 20 -3.35 11.97 -12.10
N ILE A 21 -2.39 12.32 -11.23
CA ILE A 21 -1.71 11.34 -10.38
C ILE A 21 -2.65 10.73 -9.34
N ALA A 22 -3.47 11.56 -8.70
CA ALA A 22 -4.47 11.10 -7.75
C ALA A 22 -5.50 10.18 -8.43
N ALA A 23 -5.95 10.53 -9.64
CA ALA A 23 -6.83 9.70 -10.45
C ALA A 23 -6.17 8.36 -10.79
N LYS A 24 -4.92 8.37 -11.25
CA LYS A 24 -4.16 7.16 -11.57
C LYS A 24 -3.94 6.24 -10.36
N GLY A 25 -3.85 6.81 -9.15
CA GLY A 25 -3.81 6.05 -7.90
C GLY A 25 -5.16 5.48 -7.45
N GLY A 26 -6.28 6.06 -7.87
CA GLY A 26 -7.64 5.70 -7.45
C GLY A 26 -8.36 4.67 -8.32
N HIS A 27 -7.84 4.30 -9.49
CA HIS A 27 -8.52 3.41 -10.44
C HIS A 27 -8.52 1.91 -10.08
N ALA A 28 -8.10 1.52 -8.87
CA ALA A 28 -8.03 0.13 -8.43
C ALA A 28 -9.20 -0.33 -7.53
N SER A 29 -10.25 0.46 -7.35
CA SER A 29 -11.44 0.03 -6.59
C SER A 29 -12.70 0.12 -7.44
N GLY A 30 -12.98 -0.96 -8.18
CA GLY A 30 -14.36 -1.29 -8.56
C GLY A 30 -15.12 -1.68 -7.30
N GLY A 31 -16.14 -0.91 -6.94
CA GLY A 31 -17.00 -1.19 -5.79
C GLY A 31 -17.71 0.08 -5.35
N GLY A 32 -18.89 0.32 -5.94
CA GLY A 32 -19.66 1.54 -5.74
C GLY A 32 -20.02 1.80 -4.29
N HIS A 33 -19.79 3.03 -3.84
CA HIS A 33 -20.48 3.59 -2.70
C HIS A 33 -21.55 4.54 -3.23
N SER A 34 -22.73 4.00 -3.54
CA SER A 34 -23.91 4.83 -3.78
C SER A 34 -24.27 5.54 -2.49
N ASP A 35 -24.14 6.86 -2.50
CA ASP A 35 -24.81 7.77 -1.57
C ASP A 35 -26.31 7.45 -1.56
N THR A 36 -26.81 6.89 -0.46
CA THR A 36 -28.24 6.97 -0.15
C THR A 36 -28.39 7.09 1.36
N THR A 37 -28.47 8.35 1.78
CA THR A 37 -29.08 8.77 3.03
C THR A 37 -30.55 8.35 3.03
N ALA A 38 -30.88 7.17 3.59
CA ALA A 38 -32.20 6.88 4.14
C ALA A 38 -32.19 5.56 4.93
N SER A 39 -32.46 5.69 6.24
CA SER A 39 -33.09 4.72 7.14
C SER A 39 -33.03 3.21 6.82
N GLY A 40 -32.48 2.44 7.77
CA GLY A 40 -33.18 1.22 8.19
C GLY A 40 -32.47 -0.13 8.02
N THR A 41 -31.17 -0.19 7.73
CA THR A 41 -30.46 -1.49 7.71
C THR A 41 -29.50 -1.57 8.88
N ALA A 42 -29.81 -2.46 9.83
CA ALA A 42 -28.97 -2.80 10.97
C ALA A 42 -27.51 -3.10 10.52
N PRO A 43 -26.49 -2.69 11.30
CA PRO A 43 -25.11 -2.92 10.93
C PRO A 43 -24.88 -4.43 10.89
N THR A 44 -24.65 -4.99 9.69
CA THR A 44 -24.16 -6.35 9.57
C THR A 44 -22.81 -6.39 10.28
N GLY A 45 -22.80 -6.96 11.48
CA GLY A 45 -21.67 -7.02 12.39
C GLY A 45 -20.54 -7.84 11.81
N SER A 46 -19.73 -7.23 10.95
CA SER A 46 -18.41 -7.75 10.66
C SER A 46 -17.49 -7.30 11.79
N TYR A 47 -17.68 -7.90 12.96
CA TYR A 47 -16.78 -7.78 14.11
C TYR A 47 -15.48 -8.50 13.73
N ASN A 48 -14.68 -7.88 12.86
CA ASN A 48 -13.38 -8.38 12.50
C ASN A 48 -12.44 -8.04 13.67
N PRO A 49 -11.97 -9.04 14.46
CA PRO A 49 -11.10 -8.79 15.61
C PRO A 49 -9.74 -8.21 15.17
N GLY A 50 -9.40 -8.32 13.88
CA GLY A 50 -8.21 -7.73 13.30
C GLY A 50 -8.30 -6.21 13.08
N ASN A 51 -9.50 -5.62 13.05
CA ASN A 51 -9.65 -4.20 12.74
C ASN A 51 -9.23 -3.31 13.91
N PHE A 52 -8.42 -2.29 13.66
CA PHE A 52 -7.94 -1.34 14.67
C PHE A 52 -9.07 -0.62 15.42
N ALA A 53 -10.21 -0.41 14.77
CA ALA A 53 -11.40 0.20 15.38
C ALA A 53 -12.01 -0.65 16.52
N ASN A 54 -11.73 -1.96 16.52
CA ASN A 54 -12.24 -2.93 17.50
C ASN A 54 -11.19 -3.30 18.56
N ARG A 55 -10.03 -2.63 18.59
CA ARG A 55 -8.92 -2.88 19.54
C ARG A 55 -8.85 -1.83 20.65
N PRO A 56 -8.38 -2.19 21.85
CA PRO A 56 -8.14 -1.21 22.91
C PRO A 56 -7.08 -0.19 22.48
N LYS A 57 -7.31 1.09 22.81
CA LYS A 57 -6.44 2.20 22.39
C LYS A 57 -4.97 2.01 22.82
N GLU A 58 -4.77 1.36 23.97
CA GLU A 58 -3.45 1.10 24.53
C GLU A 58 -2.65 0.10 23.67
N GLU A 59 -3.30 -0.96 23.19
CA GLU A 59 -2.68 -1.92 22.26
C GLU A 59 -2.39 -1.26 20.91
N VAL A 60 -3.31 -0.44 20.39
CA VAL A 60 -3.08 0.30 19.14
C VAL A 60 -1.91 1.26 19.28
N GLN A 61 -1.80 1.95 20.43
CA GLN A 61 -0.70 2.85 20.73
C GLN A 61 0.64 2.10 20.84
N GLU A 62 0.64 0.92 21.46
CA GLU A 62 1.83 0.06 21.53
C GLU A 62 2.27 -0.43 20.14
N ILE A 63 1.33 -0.87 19.30
CA ILE A 63 1.61 -1.31 17.91
C ILE A 63 2.17 -0.15 17.09
N ALA A 64 1.55 1.04 17.16
CA ALA A 64 2.02 2.23 16.47
C ALA A 64 3.42 2.65 16.97
N SER A 65 3.64 2.59 18.28
CA SER A 65 4.94 2.91 18.89
C SER A 65 6.02 1.92 18.46
N LYS A 66 5.73 0.61 18.41
CA LYS A 66 6.65 -0.42 17.89
C LYS A 66 6.92 -0.26 16.38
N GLY A 67 5.92 0.14 15.60
CA GLY A 67 6.08 0.45 14.18
C GLY A 67 6.97 1.68 13.93
N GLY A 68 6.77 2.75 14.72
CA GLY A 68 7.65 3.92 14.74
C GLY A 68 9.07 3.53 15.14
N GLN A 69 9.17 2.78 16.25
CA GLN A 69 10.26 1.88 16.70
C GLN A 69 11.33 1.55 15.66
N ALA A 70 10.87 0.79 14.66
CA ALA A 70 11.70 0.18 13.64
C ALA A 70 12.39 1.20 12.74
N SER A 71 11.86 2.43 12.65
CA SER A 71 12.40 3.47 11.77
C SER A 71 13.61 4.20 12.36
N HIS A 72 13.88 4.08 13.67
CA HIS A 72 14.96 4.84 14.34
C HIS A 72 16.33 4.15 14.31
N LYS A 73 16.40 2.86 13.96
CA LYS A 73 17.63 2.06 13.96
C LYS A 73 18.40 2.08 12.64
N GLY A 74 18.03 2.99 11.73
CA GLY A 74 18.57 3.06 10.38
C GLY A 74 17.83 2.09 9.47
N GLY A 75 16.82 2.60 8.77
CA GLY A 75 16.09 1.83 7.76
C GLY A 75 16.91 1.64 6.48
N PHE A 76 16.27 1.10 5.44
CA PHE A 76 16.90 0.92 4.13
C PHE A 76 17.57 2.19 3.60
N ALA A 77 16.94 3.36 3.80
CA ALA A 77 17.47 4.66 3.40
C ALA A 77 18.75 5.11 4.15
N SER A 78 19.02 4.53 5.31
CA SER A 78 20.19 4.86 6.16
C SER A 78 21.35 3.86 6.00
N MET A 79 21.19 2.81 5.19
CA MET A 79 22.26 1.85 4.88
C MET A 79 23.25 2.42 3.84
N ASP A 80 24.45 1.84 3.73
CA ASP A 80 25.40 2.16 2.67
C ASP A 80 24.81 1.93 1.28
N ALA A 81 25.14 2.81 0.32
CA ALA A 81 24.55 2.80 -1.02
C ALA A 81 24.84 1.49 -1.78
N ASP A 82 26.04 0.93 -1.63
CA ASP A 82 26.40 -0.35 -2.27
C ASP A 82 25.56 -1.50 -1.73
N LYS A 83 25.34 -1.52 -0.40
CA LYS A 83 24.50 -2.53 0.26
C LYS A 83 23.03 -2.39 -0.13
N GLN A 84 22.51 -1.16 -0.24
CA GLN A 84 21.17 -0.91 -0.76
C GLN A 84 21.02 -1.45 -2.19
N ARG A 85 22.02 -1.23 -3.04
CA ARG A 85 22.03 -1.68 -4.45
C ARG A 85 22.05 -3.19 -4.56
N GLU A 86 22.84 -3.86 -3.72
CA GLU A 86 22.89 -5.32 -3.66
C GLU A 86 21.52 -5.90 -3.28
N ILE A 87 20.91 -5.44 -2.18
CA ILE A 87 19.59 -5.89 -1.72
C ILE A 87 18.52 -5.62 -2.78
N ALA A 88 18.53 -4.43 -3.41
CA ALA A 88 17.58 -4.11 -4.49
C ALA A 88 17.77 -5.02 -5.71
N SER A 89 19.01 -5.32 -6.07
CA SER A 89 19.35 -6.26 -7.14
C SER A 89 18.90 -7.68 -6.79
N GLU A 90 19.10 -8.16 -5.57
CA GLU A 90 18.61 -9.46 -5.12
C GLU A 90 17.08 -9.55 -5.17
N GLY A 91 16.37 -8.51 -4.70
CA GLY A 91 14.91 -8.43 -4.82
C GLY A 91 14.44 -8.45 -6.27
N GLY A 92 15.17 -7.78 -7.17
CA GLY A 92 14.90 -7.81 -8.61
C GLY A 92 15.16 -9.16 -9.27
N LYS A 93 16.17 -9.91 -8.82
CA LYS A 93 16.47 -11.28 -9.32
C LYS A 93 15.49 -12.32 -8.77
N ALA A 94 15.07 -12.17 -7.52
CA ALA A 94 14.09 -13.04 -6.88
C ALA A 94 12.68 -12.82 -7.46
N SER A 95 12.39 -11.60 -7.91
CA SER A 95 11.22 -11.31 -8.72
C SER A 95 11.43 -11.89 -10.12
N SER A 96 10.53 -12.76 -10.59
CA SER A 96 10.54 -13.31 -11.94
C SER A 96 10.26 -12.28 -13.06
N GLY A 97 10.39 -10.98 -12.77
CA GLY A 97 10.01 -9.89 -13.63
C GLY A 97 8.50 -9.66 -13.69
N SER A 98 8.10 -8.69 -14.51
CA SER A 98 6.69 -8.52 -14.87
C SER A 98 6.28 -9.67 -15.80
N PHE A 99 5.09 -10.23 -15.57
CA PHE A 99 4.54 -11.22 -16.50
C PHE A 99 3.85 -10.52 -17.66
N GLU A 100 4.04 -11.02 -18.88
CA GLU A 100 3.22 -10.59 -20.00
C GLU A 100 1.74 -10.95 -19.72
N PRO A 101 0.80 -10.01 -19.92
CA PRO A 101 -0.62 -10.29 -19.76
C PRO A 101 -1.05 -11.50 -20.61
N GLY A 102 -1.68 -12.48 -19.97
CA GLY A 102 -2.14 -13.71 -20.63
C GLY A 102 -1.08 -14.80 -20.79
N SER A 103 0.18 -14.57 -20.42
CA SER A 103 1.20 -15.62 -20.40
C SER A 103 0.84 -16.76 -19.43
N GLU A 104 1.31 -17.96 -19.74
CA GLU A 104 1.09 -19.14 -18.89
C GLU A 104 1.63 -18.93 -17.47
N LYS A 105 2.81 -18.29 -17.36
CA LYS A 105 3.41 -17.90 -16.08
C LYS A 105 2.54 -16.92 -15.29
N ALA A 106 1.93 -15.92 -15.94
CA ALA A 106 0.98 -15.01 -15.28
C ALA A 106 -0.24 -15.77 -14.74
N ARG A 107 -0.79 -16.69 -15.55
CA ARG A 107 -1.95 -17.51 -15.17
C ARG A 107 -1.63 -18.43 -14.00
N GLU A 108 -0.45 -19.06 -14.02
CA GLU A 108 -0.02 -19.94 -12.95
C GLU A 108 0.24 -19.17 -11.64
N ALA A 109 0.91 -18.01 -11.73
CA ALA A 109 1.13 -17.13 -10.59
C ALA A 109 -0.19 -16.62 -10.01
N GLY A 110 -1.14 -16.21 -10.86
CA GLY A 110 -2.49 -15.80 -10.44
C GLY A 110 -3.29 -16.93 -9.80
N ARG A 111 -3.23 -18.15 -10.36
CA ARG A 111 -3.87 -19.34 -9.77
C ARG A 111 -3.28 -19.66 -8.40
N LYS A 112 -1.94 -19.67 -8.28
CA LYS A 112 -1.26 -19.94 -7.01
C LYS A 112 -1.58 -18.87 -5.96
N GLY A 113 -1.62 -17.60 -6.37
CA GLY A 113 -2.05 -16.49 -5.51
C GLY A 113 -3.50 -16.61 -5.04
N GLY A 114 -4.41 -17.02 -5.94
CA GLY A 114 -5.81 -17.27 -5.59
C GLY A 114 -5.99 -18.43 -4.61
N LEU A 115 -5.22 -19.52 -4.76
CA LEU A 115 -5.24 -20.66 -3.84
C LEU A 115 -4.72 -20.29 -2.44
N ALA A 116 -3.67 -19.45 -2.35
CA ALA A 116 -3.15 -18.97 -1.08
C ALA A 116 -4.12 -18.00 -0.34
N GLY A 117 -5.05 -17.40 -1.08
CA GLY A 117 -6.16 -16.61 -0.50
C GLY A 117 -7.46 -17.39 -0.28
N SER A 118 -7.51 -18.67 -0.67
CA SER A 118 -8.69 -19.54 -0.55
C SER A 118 -8.54 -20.60 0.55
N SER A 119 -7.50 -20.52 1.38
CA SER A 119 -7.43 -21.28 2.62
C SER A 119 -8.12 -20.50 3.74
N GLU A 120 -9.45 -20.55 3.74
CA GLU A 120 -10.31 -20.36 4.92
C GLU A 120 -11.58 -21.21 4.73
#